data_AF-A0A167KVF7-F1
#
_entry.id   AF-A0A167KVF7-F1
#
_cell.length_a   1.000
_cell.length_b   1.000
_cell.length_c   1.000
_cell.angle_alpha   90.00
_cell.angle_beta   90.00
_cell.angle_gamma   90.00
#
_symmetry.space_group_name_H-M   'P 1'
#
loop_
_entity.id
_entity.type
_entity.pdbx_description
1 polymer ?
#
loop_
_entity_poly.entity_id
_entity_poly.type
_entity_poly.pdbx_seq_one_letter_code
_entity_poly.pdbx_strand_id
1 'polypeptide(L)'
;MDCSQLPPSGFTETNEISYEWCRFHVVEARKIFDSRSRIQAHLWSYRHDGTEVFSFDLHQDGRCYPMTLQATGSYGDDLTQWDFTVPDLTEALHIIGILKESLSLNVEIGRRSNEVNNRLLETPLFNKTNGRLKVIR
;
A
#
# COMPACT_ATOMS: atom_id res chain seq x y z
N MET A 1 12.74 21.77 -13.44
CA MET A 1 13.46 20.63 -12.84
C MET A 1 12.54 19.43 -13.03
N ASP A 2 12.98 18.43 -13.80
CA ASP A 2 12.19 17.25 -14.12
C ASP A 2 12.35 16.23 -12.99
N CYS A 3 11.26 15.92 -12.29
CA CYS A 3 11.27 14.98 -11.17
C CYS A 3 11.69 13.56 -11.58
N SER A 4 11.65 13.23 -12.87
CA SER A 4 12.12 11.93 -13.39
C SER A 4 13.64 11.76 -13.37
N GLN A 5 14.39 12.84 -13.10
CA GLN A 5 15.85 12.84 -13.04
C GLN A 5 16.41 12.89 -11.61
N LEU A 6 15.57 12.70 -10.59
CA LEU A 6 16.07 12.60 -9.23
C LEU A 6 16.92 11.33 -9.09
N PRO A 7 18.22 11.43 -8.72
CA PRO A 7 19.03 10.26 -8.47
C PRO A 7 18.48 9.51 -7.25
N PRO A 8 18.79 8.19 -7.12
CA PRO A 8 18.50 7.47 -5.90
C PRO A 8 19.02 8.26 -4.70
N SER A 9 18.19 8.41 -3.66
CA SER A 9 18.48 9.27 -2.51
C SER A 9 19.73 8.86 -1.73
N GLY A 10 20.28 7.67 -2.00
CA GLY A 10 21.53 7.20 -1.39
C GLY A 10 21.40 6.82 0.09
N PHE A 11 20.20 6.92 0.68
CA PHE A 11 19.93 6.44 2.02
C PHE A 11 19.71 4.92 1.97
N THR A 12 20.77 4.15 2.22
CA THR A 12 20.69 2.69 2.40
C THR A 12 20.76 2.35 3.88
N GLU A 13 19.77 2.79 4.64
CA GLU A 13 19.44 2.21 5.94
C GLU A 13 18.22 1.30 5.76
N THR A 14 18.29 0.37 4.79
CA THR A 14 17.23 -0.62 4.60
C THR A 14 17.14 -1.44 5.88
N ASN A 15 16.03 -1.30 6.59
CA ASN A 15 15.79 -2.04 7.81
C ASN A 15 15.70 -3.55 7.50
N GLU A 16 16.48 -4.36 8.18
CA GLU A 16 16.55 -5.81 7.94
C GLU A 16 15.19 -6.48 8.17
N ILE A 17 14.43 -6.05 9.18
CA ILE A 17 13.13 -6.62 9.53
C ILE A 17 12.13 -6.34 8.40
N SER A 18 12.06 -5.10 7.92
CA SER A 18 11.21 -4.72 6.77
C SER A 18 11.54 -5.53 5.52
N TYR A 19 12.84 -5.73 5.24
CA TYR A 19 13.28 -6.48 4.08
C TYR A 19 12.95 -7.98 4.19
N GLU A 20 13.13 -8.56 5.37
CA GLU A 20 12.78 -9.95 5.64
C GLU A 20 11.28 -10.21 5.57
N TRP A 21 10.47 -9.29 6.11
CA TRP A 21 9.01 -9.32 5.96
C TRP A 21 8.61 -9.25 4.48
N CYS A 22 9.18 -8.33 3.71
CA CYS A 22 8.97 -8.26 2.26
C CYS A 22 9.32 -9.58 1.56
N ARG A 23 10.47 -10.17 1.89
CA ARG A 23 10.94 -11.43 1.30
C ARG A 23 9.95 -12.56 1.54
N PHE A 24 9.44 -12.68 2.77
CA PHE A 24 8.42 -13.67 3.11
C PHE A 24 7.17 -13.50 2.25
N HIS A 25 6.58 -12.30 2.22
CA HIS A 25 5.34 -12.05 1.48
C HIS A 25 5.50 -12.15 -0.04
N VAL A 26 6.67 -11.83 -0.60
CA VAL A 26 6.97 -12.07 -2.03
C VAL A 26 6.94 -13.56 -2.35
N VAL A 27 7.52 -14.41 -1.50
CA VAL A 27 7.52 -15.86 -1.68
C VAL A 27 6.11 -16.42 -1.58
N GLU A 28 5.33 -16.00 -0.58
CA GLU A 28 3.94 -16.45 -0.41
C GLU A 28 3.03 -15.99 -1.55
N ALA A 29 3.12 -14.73 -1.99
CA ALA A 29 2.36 -14.22 -3.12
C ALA A 29 2.64 -15.02 -4.40
N ARG A 30 3.90 -15.41 -4.65
CA ARG A 30 4.28 -16.23 -5.82
C ARG A 30 3.78 -17.68 -5.75
N LYS A 31 3.45 -18.20 -4.57
CA LYS A 31 2.81 -19.52 -4.43
C LYS A 31 1.32 -19.45 -4.78
N ILE A 32 0.70 -18.29 -4.58
CA ILE A 32 -0.75 -18.09 -4.72
C ILE A 32 -1.12 -17.64 -6.13
N PHE A 33 -0.29 -16.80 -6.75
CA PHE A 33 -0.58 -16.21 -8.05
C PHE A 33 0.16 -16.91 -9.18
N ASP A 34 -0.53 -17.10 -10.31
CA ASP A 34 0.06 -17.60 -11.55
C ASP A 34 0.95 -16.52 -12.15
N SER A 35 2.19 -16.88 -12.47
CA SER A 35 3.17 -15.98 -13.08
C SER A 35 2.82 -15.53 -14.50
N ARG A 36 1.85 -16.17 -15.16
CA ARG A 36 1.40 -15.83 -16.52
C ARG A 36 0.33 -14.74 -16.56
N SER A 37 -0.36 -14.52 -15.44
CA SER A 37 -1.43 -13.53 -15.31
C SER A 37 -0.94 -12.28 -14.59
N ARG A 38 -1.54 -11.13 -14.88
CA ARG A 38 -1.19 -9.88 -14.20
C ARG A 38 -1.78 -9.85 -12.79
N ILE A 39 -0.93 -9.54 -11.80
CA ILE A 39 -1.38 -9.22 -10.44
C ILE A 39 -1.80 -7.75 -10.41
N GLN A 40 -3.02 -7.48 -9.95
CA GLN A 40 -3.48 -6.14 -9.60
C GLN A 40 -3.13 -5.86 -8.15
N ALA A 41 -2.55 -4.70 -7.87
CA ALA A 41 -2.23 -4.29 -6.51
C ALA A 41 -3.01 -3.02 -6.18
N HIS A 42 -3.61 -2.99 -5.01
CA HIS A 42 -4.35 -1.85 -4.51
C HIS A 42 -3.73 -1.34 -3.22
N LEU A 43 -3.48 -0.04 -3.14
CA LEU A 43 -2.99 0.63 -1.95
C LEU A 43 -4.07 1.58 -1.41
N TRP A 44 -4.54 1.28 -0.20
CA TRP A 44 -5.54 2.07 0.51
C TRP A 44 -4.96 2.68 1.77
N SER A 45 -5.05 4.00 1.90
CA SER A 45 -4.76 4.70 3.15
C SER A 45 -6.04 4.96 3.92
N TYR A 46 -6.00 4.71 5.23
CA TYR A 46 -7.10 4.98 6.16
C TYR A 46 -6.59 5.09 7.60
N ARG A 47 -7.47 5.50 8.51
CA ARG A 47 -7.21 5.43 9.96
C ARG A 47 -8.15 4.43 10.61
N HIS A 48 -7.64 3.65 11.54
CA HIS A 48 -8.42 2.72 12.36
C HIS A 48 -8.00 2.89 13.82
N ASP A 49 -8.97 3.23 14.68
CA ASP A 49 -8.75 3.48 16.11
C ASP A 49 -7.60 4.46 16.44
N GLY A 50 -7.41 5.46 15.56
CA GLY A 50 -6.37 6.48 15.69
C GLY A 50 -5.03 6.10 15.07
N THR A 51 -4.83 4.83 14.70
CA THR A 51 -3.63 4.34 14.01
C THR A 51 -3.72 4.64 12.52
N GLU A 52 -2.60 5.08 11.93
CA GLU A 52 -2.50 5.31 10.49
C GLU A 52 -2.12 4.00 9.79
N VAL A 53 -2.84 3.67 8.73
CA VAL A 53 -2.76 2.34 8.11
C VAL A 53 -2.68 2.45 6.60
N PHE A 54 -1.80 1.63 6.02
CA PHE A 54 -1.87 1.24 4.61
C PHE A 54 -2.32 -0.20 4.50
N SER A 55 -3.38 -0.45 3.73
CA SER A 55 -3.73 -1.79 3.25
C SER A 55 -3.21 -1.91 1.82
N PHE A 56 -2.45 -2.98 1.57
CA PHE A 56 -1.85 -3.30 0.30
C PHE A 56 -2.34 -4.68 -0.14
N ASP A 57 -3.36 -4.68 -1.00
CA ASP A 57 -4.06 -5.89 -1.41
C ASP A 57 -3.61 -6.33 -2.80
N LEU A 58 -3.22 -7.59 -2.94
CA LEU A 58 -2.91 -8.18 -4.24
C LEU A 58 -4.08 -9.03 -4.73
N HIS A 59 -4.43 -8.90 -6.00
CA HIS A 59 -5.56 -9.58 -6.62
C HIS A 59 -5.16 -10.22 -7.96
N GLN A 60 -5.64 -11.43 -8.21
CA GLN A 60 -5.55 -12.09 -9.51
C GLN A 60 -6.66 -13.14 -9.61
N ASP A 61 -7.47 -13.07 -10.67
CA ASP A 61 -8.48 -14.09 -11.02
C ASP A 61 -9.38 -14.51 -9.82
N GLY A 62 -9.83 -13.53 -9.03
CA GLY A 62 -10.70 -13.74 -7.87
C GLY A 62 -9.98 -14.13 -6.57
N ARG A 63 -8.66 -14.36 -6.60
CA ARG A 63 -7.83 -14.55 -5.41
C ARG A 63 -7.43 -13.20 -4.83
N CYS A 64 -7.29 -13.13 -3.50
CA CYS A 64 -6.88 -11.94 -2.76
C CYS A 64 -5.77 -12.32 -1.77
N TYR A 65 -4.75 -11.47 -1.67
CA TYR A 65 -3.66 -11.56 -0.70
C TYR A 65 -3.51 -10.18 -0.02
N PRO A 66 -4.20 -9.96 1.11
CA PRO A 66 -4.24 -8.66 1.77
C PRO A 66 -3.07 -8.50 2.73
N MET A 67 -2.35 -7.39 2.67
CA MET A 67 -1.34 -7.02 3.66
C MET A 67 -1.69 -5.68 4.29
N THR A 68 -1.37 -5.50 5.57
CA THR A 68 -1.60 -4.24 6.28
C THR A 68 -0.32 -3.76 6.92
N LEU A 69 -0.02 -2.47 6.78
CA LEU A 69 1.11 -1.80 7.41
C LEU A 69 0.55 -0.73 8.35
N GLN A 70 0.85 -0.86 9.64
CA GLN A 70 0.35 0.03 10.69
C GLN A 70 1.49 0.91 11.21
N ALA A 71 1.34 2.23 11.12
CA ALA A 71 2.31 3.16 11.68
C ALA A 71 2.08 3.32 13.18
N THR A 72 2.92 2.69 14.00
CA THR A 72 2.77 2.65 15.47
C THR A 72 3.99 3.20 16.22
N GLY A 73 5.04 3.62 15.51
CA GLY A 73 6.28 4.12 16.12
C GLY A 73 7.32 3.03 16.40
N SER A 74 7.05 1.76 16.07
CA SER A 74 7.99 0.65 16.24
C SER A 74 7.85 -0.39 15.12
N TYR A 75 8.88 -1.22 14.95
CA TYR A 75 8.80 -2.41 14.09
C TYR A 75 8.09 -3.56 14.79
N GLY A 76 7.33 -4.33 14.02
CA GLY A 76 6.83 -5.63 14.45
C GLY A 76 7.96 -6.65 14.54
N ASP A 77 7.75 -7.69 15.34
CA ASP A 77 8.70 -8.79 15.53
C ASP A 77 8.31 -10.06 14.76
N ASP A 78 7.04 -10.19 14.37
CA ASP A 78 6.54 -11.34 13.61
C ASP A 78 6.52 -11.06 12.10
N LEU A 79 7.44 -11.72 11.39
CA LEU A 79 7.64 -11.60 9.95
C LEU A 79 6.57 -12.30 9.11
N THR A 80 5.70 -13.11 9.73
CA THR A 80 4.71 -13.93 9.04
C THR A 80 3.29 -13.35 9.11
N GLN A 81 3.11 -12.28 9.88
CA GLN A 81 1.83 -11.62 10.02
C GLN A 81 1.47 -10.82 8.77
N TRP A 82 0.20 -10.94 8.41
CA TRP A 82 -0.44 -10.11 7.39
C TRP A 82 -0.47 -8.63 7.78
N ASP A 83 -0.59 -8.37 9.07
CA ASP A 83 -0.55 -7.04 9.66
C ASP A 83 0.85 -6.81 10.27
N PHE A 84 1.59 -5.84 9.74
CA PHE A 84 2.95 -5.54 10.18
C PHE A 84 3.05 -4.10 10.68
N THR A 85 3.64 -3.92 11.85
CA THR A 85 3.83 -2.59 12.43
C THR A 85 5.15 -1.99 11.97
N VAL A 86 5.12 -0.70 11.64
CA VAL A 86 6.28 0.08 11.21
C VAL A 86 6.35 1.41 11.98
N PRO A 87 7.52 2.06 12.02
CA PRO A 87 7.67 3.33 12.73
C PRO A 87 6.74 4.43 12.21
N ASP A 88 6.59 4.53 10.89
CA ASP A 88 5.81 5.57 10.25
C ASP A 88 5.31 5.15 8.85
N LEU A 89 4.50 6.01 8.22
CA LEU A 89 4.00 5.77 6.86
C LEU A 89 5.08 5.90 5.78
N THR A 90 6.25 6.50 6.08
CA THR A 90 7.37 6.53 5.15
C THR A 90 7.97 5.14 5.00
N GLU A 91 8.20 4.45 6.12
CA GLU A 91 8.66 3.06 6.11
C GLU A 91 7.61 2.14 5.48
N ALA A 92 6.32 2.34 5.80
CA ALA A 92 5.23 1.59 5.16
C ALA A 92 5.27 1.74 3.62
N LEU A 93 5.43 2.97 3.13
CA LEU A 93 5.50 3.24 1.69
C LEU A 93 6.75 2.65 1.06
N HIS A 94 7.87 2.65 1.78
CA HIS A 94 9.12 2.03 1.33
C HIS A 94 8.95 0.52 1.12
N ILE A 95 8.36 -0.17 2.09
CA ILE A 95 7.99 -1.60 1.99
C ILE A 95 7.10 -1.87 0.77
N ILE A 96 6.06 -1.05 0.57
CA ILE A 96 5.19 -1.18 -0.62
C ILE A 96 5.98 -1.00 -1.92
N GLY A 97 6.93 -0.07 -1.95
CA GLY A 97 7.86 0.11 -3.08
C GLY A 97 8.68 -1.15 -3.36
N ILE A 98 9.24 -1.78 -2.32
CA ILE A 98 10.00 -3.03 -2.45
C ILE A 98 9.11 -4.15 -3.02
N LEU A 99 7.90 -4.33 -2.47
CA LEU A 99 6.95 -5.33 -2.94
C LEU A 99 6.54 -5.09 -4.40
N LYS A 100 6.25 -3.82 -4.74
CA LYS A 100 5.90 -3.39 -6.10
C LYS A 100 6.96 -3.81 -7.10
N GLU A 101 8.22 -3.49 -6.83
CA GLU A 101 9.31 -3.84 -7.75
C GLU A 101 9.55 -5.35 -7.79
N SER A 102 9.55 -6.02 -6.62
CA SER A 102 9.82 -7.47 -6.50
C SER A 102 8.79 -8.36 -7.19
N LEU A 103 7.55 -7.88 -7.30
CA LEU A 103 6.44 -8.58 -7.94
C LEU A 103 6.01 -7.93 -9.27
N SER A 104 6.74 -6.90 -9.74
CA SER A 104 6.44 -6.16 -10.98
C SER A 104 4.99 -5.66 -11.06
N LEU A 105 4.52 -5.07 -9.96
CA LEU A 105 3.12 -4.68 -9.78
C LEU A 105 2.80 -3.32 -10.41
N ASN A 106 1.58 -3.19 -10.90
CA ASN A 106 0.95 -1.88 -11.08
C ASN A 106 0.05 -1.61 -9.88
N VAL A 107 0.36 -0.55 -9.15
CA VAL A 107 -0.35 -0.20 -7.92
C VAL A 107 -1.40 0.87 -8.23
N GLU A 108 -2.66 0.54 -8.04
CA GLU A 108 -3.72 1.54 -7.94
C GLU A 108 -3.70 2.12 -6.53
N ILE A 109 -3.58 3.44 -6.43
CA ILE A 109 -3.64 4.16 -5.16
C ILE A 109 -5.03 4.78 -5.05
N GLY A 110 -5.72 4.47 -3.96
CA GLY A 110 -7.03 5.04 -3.70
C GLY A 110 -7.41 4.95 -2.23
N ARG A 111 -8.71 4.84 -1.97
CA ARG A 111 -9.24 4.87 -0.61
C ARG A 111 -10.21 3.72 -0.39
N ARG A 112 -10.10 3.06 0.75
CA ARG A 112 -11.08 2.06 1.19
C ARG A 112 -12.35 2.80 1.68
N SER A 113 -13.51 2.47 1.12
CA SER A 113 -14.84 2.86 1.64
C SER A 113 -15.08 4.36 1.94
N ASN A 114 -15.06 5.22 0.91
CA ASN A 114 -15.73 6.54 0.91
C ASN A 114 -15.18 7.61 1.89
N GLU A 115 -13.90 7.61 2.20
CA GLU A 115 -13.37 8.62 3.12
C GLU A 115 -13.24 10.04 2.52
N VAL A 116 -13.79 10.32 1.33
CA VAL A 116 -13.83 11.69 0.81
C VAL A 116 -14.92 12.45 1.54
N ASN A 117 -14.54 13.56 2.17
CA ASN A 117 -15.50 14.45 2.80
C ASN A 117 -16.52 14.92 1.75
N ASN A 118 -17.77 14.49 1.87
CA ASN A 118 -18.84 14.80 0.92
C ASN A 118 -18.99 16.32 0.66
N ARG A 119 -18.57 17.18 1.59
CA ARG A 119 -18.57 18.64 1.40
C ARG A 119 -17.62 19.11 0.30
N LEU A 120 -16.58 18.33 -0.01
CA LEU A 120 -15.58 18.62 -1.03
C LEU A 120 -16.01 18.12 -2.42
N LEU A 121 -17.08 17.33 -2.53
CA LEU A 121 -17.52 16.72 -3.77
C LEU A 121 -18.62 17.53 -4.46
N GLU A 122 -18.61 17.57 -5.79
CA GLU A 122 -19.68 18.18 -6.60
C GLU A 122 -21.03 17.50 -6.31
N THR A 123 -21.01 16.18 -6.14
CA THR A 123 -22.17 15.35 -5.75
C THR A 123 -21.78 14.34 -4.68
N PRO A 124 -22.62 14.08 -3.67
CA PRO A 124 -22.38 13.03 -2.68
C PRO A 124 -22.16 11.65 -3.32
N LEU A 125 -21.32 10.82 -2.69
CA LEU A 125 -21.08 9.46 -3.18
C LEU A 125 -22.26 8.53 -2.87
N PHE A 126 -22.70 7.78 -3.87
CA PHE A 126 -23.62 6.66 -3.73
C PHE A 126 -22.99 5.44 -4.41
N ASN A 127 -22.60 4.43 -3.63
CA ASN A 127 -21.91 3.21 -4.09
C ASN A 127 -20.66 3.46 -4.95
N LYS A 128 -19.96 4.59 -4.73
CA LYS A 128 -18.72 4.96 -5.40
C LYS A 128 -17.69 5.32 -4.35
N THR A 129 -16.44 4.88 -4.53
CA THR A 129 -15.33 5.15 -3.61
C THR A 129 -14.71 6.54 -3.81
N ASN A 130 -14.99 7.19 -4.95
CA ASN A 130 -14.51 8.53 -5.28
C ASN A 130 -15.51 9.30 -6.16
N GLY A 131 -15.35 10.61 -6.23
CA GLY A 131 -16.21 11.52 -6.98
C GLY A 131 -15.48 12.79 -7.39
N ARG A 132 -16.10 13.59 -8.23
CA ARG A 132 -15.48 14.83 -8.71
C ARG A 132 -15.44 15.86 -7.57
N LEU A 133 -14.26 16.43 -7.32
CA LEU A 133 -14.08 17.51 -6.35
C LEU A 133 -14.74 18.80 -6.87
N LYS A 134 -15.32 19.58 -5.96
CA LYS A 134 -15.78 20.94 -6.27
C LYS A 134 -14.60 21.76 -6.76
N VAL A 135 -14.73 22.35 -7.94
CA VAL A 135 -13.76 23.33 -8.43
C VAL A 135 -13.95 24.61 -7.62
N ILE A 136 -12.98 24.95 -6.77
CA ILE A 136 -12.92 26.26 -6.14
C ILE A 136 -12.38 27.24 -7.20
N ARG A 137 -13.20 28.24 -7.56
CA ARG A 137 -12.78 29.37 -8.40
C ARG A 137 -12.26 30.50 -7.52
#